data_AF-A0A013VIS0-F1
#
_entry.id   AF-A0A013VIS0-F1
#
_cell.length_a   1.000
_cell.length_b   1.000
_cell.length_c   1.000
_cell.angle_alpha   90.00
_cell.angle_beta   90.00
_cell.angle_gamma   90.00
#
_symmetry.space_group_name_H-M   'P 1'
#
loop_
_entity.id
_entity.type
_entity.pdbx_description
1 polymer ?
#
loop_
_entity_poly.entity_id
_entity_poly.type
_entity_poly.pdbx_seq_one_letter_code
_entity_poly.pdbx_strand_id
1 'polypeptide(L)'
;MLIRDAEMDGQRYDVRLTDGVIAAMASALPPLADEPILNARGGALLPGLHDHHIHLNATAASLMSVRCGPPDVRDAAGLIAALHHAPGDDWLRGVGYHVSVAGEIDRQWLDRNGPARPVRIQHRSGRMWIFNSLALRELGDGAPADGRLIDGDTWLRGRLPVAPLDLRPVGDRLAALGVTGLTEVTPRNDRADYLRYAQAGLPQHLLVMGGPTLDDAPPVGMASRGAVKLHYHDHDLPPLDHLVAEVARAHAANRPVASHCVTQAELVVTLAAIEEAGAMVGDRIEHAAIVTPDNADWMARLGLVAVSQPHFIAERGDAYRRDVAAEDRGWLYRLRGLRAAGVGLAAGSDAPFGGLNPWVSMAAAVQRPNDLGPDEVLTPEEALALYTGQPHAPAVPRKIAVGERADLCLIDRNWAAARVDLAAVTVRATWVAGRLVYGTIASTNPHSSASDAEMRRIDSAI
;
A
#
# COMPACT_ATOMS: atom_id res chain seq x y z
N MET A 1 -18.38 10.43 20.75
CA MET A 1 -18.74 9.01 20.53
C MET A 1 -18.08 8.20 21.62
N LEU A 2 -18.78 7.22 22.17
CA LEU A 2 -18.26 6.31 23.18
C LEU A 2 -18.08 4.90 22.59
N ILE A 3 -16.84 4.42 22.54
CA ILE A 3 -16.51 3.02 22.28
C ILE A 3 -16.51 2.32 23.63
N ARG A 4 -17.41 1.37 23.84
CA ARG A 4 -17.50 0.61 25.09
C ARG A 4 -16.83 -0.74 24.97
N ASP A 5 -16.32 -1.22 26.09
CA ASP A 5 -15.94 -2.62 26.25
C ASP A 5 -14.84 -3.06 25.25
N ALA A 6 -13.91 -2.15 24.93
CA ALA A 6 -12.75 -2.40 24.07
C ALA A 6 -11.62 -3.07 24.86
N GLU A 7 -10.88 -3.98 24.22
CA GLU A 7 -9.71 -4.61 24.81
C GLU A 7 -8.42 -3.89 24.39
N MET A 8 -7.57 -3.57 25.36
CA MET A 8 -6.22 -3.04 25.15
C MET A 8 -5.32 -3.64 26.24
N ASP A 9 -4.17 -4.18 25.86
CA ASP A 9 -3.18 -4.78 26.77
C ASP A 9 -3.77 -5.80 27.77
N GLY A 10 -4.74 -6.60 27.32
CA GLY A 10 -5.43 -7.61 28.12
C GLY A 10 -6.48 -7.05 29.09
N GLN A 11 -6.73 -5.75 29.07
CA GLN A 11 -7.68 -5.05 29.95
C GLN A 11 -8.84 -4.44 29.17
N ARG A 12 -9.95 -4.16 29.86
CA ARG A 12 -11.18 -3.61 29.25
C ARG A 12 -11.37 -2.14 29.57
N TYR A 13 -11.68 -1.37 28.53
CA TYR A 13 -11.86 0.07 28.62
C TYR A 13 -13.06 0.55 27.82
N ASP A 14 -13.68 1.61 28.32
CA ASP A 14 -14.52 2.52 27.59
C ASP A 14 -13.65 3.72 27.13
N VAL A 15 -13.75 4.08 25.85
CA VAL A 15 -12.96 5.12 25.18
C VAL A 15 -13.89 6.15 24.57
N ARG A 16 -13.75 7.41 24.96
CA ARG A 16 -14.52 8.54 24.41
C ARG A 16 -13.71 9.30 23.37
N LEU A 17 -14.32 9.51 22.21
CA LEU A 17 -13.78 10.31 21.11
C LEU A 17 -14.55 11.64 21.01
N THR A 18 -13.83 12.75 21.00
CA THR A 18 -14.36 14.12 20.86
C THR A 18 -13.40 14.93 19.99
N ASP A 19 -13.92 15.71 19.04
CA ASP A 19 -13.13 16.63 18.19
C ASP A 19 -11.87 16.00 17.58
N GLY A 20 -11.98 14.72 17.19
CA GLY A 20 -10.93 13.96 16.53
C GLY A 20 -9.81 13.43 17.43
N VAL A 21 -9.94 13.55 18.75
CA VAL A 21 -9.00 13.03 19.74
C VAL A 21 -9.65 12.05 20.71
N ILE A 22 -8.83 11.27 21.39
CA ILE A 22 -9.24 10.46 22.53
C ILE A 22 -9.37 11.39 23.74
N ALA A 23 -10.61 11.68 24.14
CA ALA A 23 -10.90 12.65 25.19
C ALA A 23 -10.90 12.04 26.59
N ALA A 24 -11.28 10.76 26.71
CA ALA A 24 -11.26 10.05 27.99
C ALA A 24 -11.12 8.54 27.77
N MET A 25 -10.49 7.86 28.73
CA MET A 25 -10.36 6.41 28.80
C MET A 25 -10.49 5.97 30.26
N ALA A 26 -11.34 4.98 30.53
CA ALA A 26 -11.49 4.37 31.86
C ALA A 26 -12.09 2.96 31.73
N SER A 27 -12.10 2.17 32.81
CA SER A 27 -12.75 0.85 32.81
C SER A 27 -14.27 0.92 32.59
N ALA A 28 -14.89 2.04 32.96
CA ALA A 28 -16.28 2.35 32.65
C ALA A 28 -16.44 3.88 32.55
N LEU A 29 -17.10 4.34 31.49
CA LEU A 29 -17.48 5.74 31.32
C LEU A 29 -19.00 5.86 31.25
N PRO A 30 -19.63 6.80 32.00
CA PRO A 30 -21.05 7.07 31.82
C PRO A 30 -21.27 7.71 30.44
N PRO A 31 -22.28 7.30 29.66
CA PRO A 31 -22.59 7.92 28.38
C PRO A 31 -23.07 9.36 28.58
N LEU A 32 -22.70 10.26 27.66
CA LEU A 32 -23.26 11.61 27.60
C LEU A 32 -24.61 11.61 26.87
N ALA A 33 -25.40 12.68 27.06
CA ALA A 33 -26.64 12.87 26.31
C ALA A 33 -26.36 12.89 24.80
N ASP A 34 -27.17 12.15 24.04
CA ASP A 34 -27.09 12.00 22.58
C ASP A 34 -25.74 11.50 22.03
N GLU A 35 -24.87 10.96 22.87
CA GLU A 35 -23.58 10.42 22.46
C GLU A 35 -23.75 9.11 21.70
N PRO A 36 -23.23 8.99 20.45
CA PRO A 36 -23.23 7.71 19.74
C PRO A 36 -22.41 6.68 20.51
N ILE A 37 -22.97 5.47 20.70
CA ILE A 37 -22.31 4.37 21.42
C ILE A 37 -22.05 3.21 20.47
N LEU A 38 -20.79 2.76 20.44
CA LEU A 38 -20.38 1.53 19.77
C LEU A 38 -19.86 0.54 20.82
N ASN A 39 -20.36 -0.69 20.81
CA ASN A 39 -19.88 -1.75 21.71
C ASN A 39 -18.84 -2.63 20.99
N ALA A 40 -17.59 -2.57 21.48
CA ALA A 40 -16.47 -3.32 20.94
C ALA A 40 -16.55 -4.82 21.24
N ARG A 41 -17.36 -5.26 22.22
CA ARG A 41 -17.57 -6.67 22.60
C ARG A 41 -16.25 -7.42 22.83
N GLY A 42 -15.22 -6.72 23.26
CA GLY A 42 -13.91 -7.30 23.60
C GLY A 42 -12.99 -7.52 22.45
N GLY A 43 -13.33 -6.95 21.28
CA GLY A 43 -12.35 -6.74 20.22
C GLY A 43 -11.21 -5.86 20.71
N ALA A 44 -9.99 -6.17 20.26
CA ALA A 44 -8.83 -5.35 20.52
C ALA A 44 -9.00 -4.00 19.79
N LEU A 45 -8.78 -2.90 20.52
CA LEU A 45 -8.69 -1.57 19.95
C LEU A 45 -7.21 -1.24 19.77
N LEU A 46 -6.81 -1.01 18.54
CA LEU A 46 -5.42 -0.79 18.13
C LEU A 46 -5.27 0.64 17.58
N PRO A 47 -4.05 1.21 17.59
CA PRO A 47 -3.76 2.34 16.73
C PRO A 47 -4.16 1.98 15.29
N GLY A 48 -4.83 2.90 14.60
CA GLY A 48 -5.20 2.69 13.21
C GLY A 48 -3.98 2.37 12.35
N LEU A 49 -4.08 1.47 11.38
CA LEU A 49 -2.93 1.03 10.60
C LEU A 49 -2.48 2.12 9.61
N HIS A 50 -1.20 2.15 9.26
CA HIS A 50 -0.62 3.04 8.27
C HIS A 50 0.11 2.21 7.21
N ASP A 51 -0.31 2.35 5.95
CA ASP A 51 0.43 1.75 4.82
C ASP A 51 1.55 2.71 4.41
N HIS A 52 2.80 2.39 4.77
CA HIS A 52 3.94 3.29 4.56
C HIS A 52 4.48 3.30 3.13
N HIS A 53 3.91 2.49 2.22
CA HIS A 53 4.33 2.41 0.83
C HIS A 53 3.19 1.87 -0.06
N ILE A 54 2.51 2.76 -0.79
CA ILE A 54 1.46 2.39 -1.76
C ILE A 54 1.51 3.27 -3.01
N HIS A 55 1.15 2.73 -4.17
CA HIS A 55 0.95 3.50 -5.41
C HIS A 55 -0.54 3.69 -5.67
N LEU A 56 -1.11 4.83 -5.27
CA LEU A 56 -2.57 5.03 -5.24
C LEU A 56 -3.22 4.97 -6.62
N ASN A 57 -2.68 5.71 -7.60
CA ASN A 57 -3.22 5.72 -8.96
C ASN A 57 -3.09 4.35 -9.62
N ALA A 58 -1.97 3.66 -9.41
CA ALA A 58 -1.78 2.30 -9.94
C ALA A 58 -2.75 1.32 -9.28
N THR A 59 -2.99 1.46 -7.98
CA THR A 59 -3.93 0.64 -7.21
C THR A 59 -5.35 0.85 -7.70
N ALA A 60 -5.81 2.10 -7.81
CA ALA A 60 -7.14 2.42 -8.33
C ALA A 60 -7.33 1.86 -9.75
N ALA A 61 -6.35 2.08 -10.64
CA ALA A 61 -6.38 1.52 -11.99
C ALA A 61 -6.47 -0.01 -11.96
N SER A 62 -5.72 -0.69 -11.08
CA SER A 62 -5.75 -2.14 -10.94
C SER A 62 -7.08 -2.65 -10.37
N LEU A 63 -7.73 -1.93 -9.46
CA LEU A 63 -9.03 -2.31 -8.92
C LEU A 63 -10.13 -2.23 -9.98
N MET A 64 -10.02 -1.28 -10.90
CA MET A 64 -10.96 -1.11 -12.02
C MET A 64 -10.63 -1.99 -13.23
N SER A 65 -9.59 -2.83 -13.15
CA SER A 65 -9.15 -3.67 -14.27
C SER A 65 -9.63 -5.10 -14.16
N VAL A 66 -9.87 -5.71 -15.31
CA VAL A 66 -10.15 -7.15 -15.42
C VAL A 66 -8.87 -7.93 -15.14
N ARG A 67 -8.94 -8.94 -14.26
CA ARG A 67 -7.85 -9.89 -14.07
C ARG A 67 -7.84 -10.85 -15.26
N CYS A 68 -6.73 -10.89 -16.00
CA CYS A 68 -6.62 -11.64 -17.25
C CYS A 68 -5.64 -12.82 -17.15
N GLY A 69 -5.17 -13.16 -15.95
CA GLY A 69 -4.28 -14.30 -15.75
C GLY A 69 -4.42 -14.96 -14.39
N PRO A 70 -3.59 -15.99 -14.12
CA PRO A 70 -3.73 -16.80 -12.91
C PRO A 70 -3.43 -15.97 -11.64
N PRO A 71 -4.07 -16.32 -10.50
CA PRO A 71 -4.93 -17.48 -10.30
C PRO A 71 -6.38 -17.30 -10.79
N ASP A 72 -6.81 -16.06 -11.07
CA ASP A 72 -8.20 -15.70 -11.38
C ASP A 72 -8.66 -16.27 -12.73
N VAL A 73 -7.81 -16.18 -13.74
CA VAL A 73 -8.08 -16.69 -15.09
C VAL A 73 -7.00 -17.69 -15.48
N ARG A 74 -7.40 -18.91 -15.80
CA ARG A 74 -6.46 -20.03 -16.02
C ARG A 74 -6.46 -20.59 -17.43
N ASP A 75 -7.47 -20.27 -18.23
CA ASP A 75 -7.64 -20.75 -19.58
C ASP A 75 -8.31 -19.69 -20.49
N ALA A 76 -8.31 -19.96 -21.79
CA ALA A 76 -8.86 -19.05 -22.79
C ALA A 76 -10.36 -18.79 -22.59
N ALA A 77 -11.15 -19.78 -22.18
CA ALA A 77 -12.59 -19.61 -21.97
C ALA A 77 -12.87 -18.66 -20.80
N GLY A 78 -12.12 -18.80 -19.70
CA GLY A 78 -12.17 -17.89 -18.57
C GLY A 78 -11.76 -16.47 -18.94
N LEU A 79 -10.75 -16.29 -19.80
CA LEU A 79 -10.35 -14.97 -20.27
C LEU A 79 -11.47 -14.31 -21.09
N ILE A 80 -12.09 -15.06 -22.00
CA ILE A 80 -13.21 -14.59 -22.81
C ILE A 80 -14.36 -14.15 -21.89
N ALA A 81 -14.76 -15.01 -20.96
CA ALA A 81 -15.80 -14.68 -20.00
C ALA A 81 -15.46 -13.41 -19.21
N ALA A 82 -14.25 -13.29 -18.67
CA ALA A 82 -13.83 -12.14 -17.88
C ALA A 82 -13.88 -10.82 -18.69
N LEU A 83 -13.50 -10.85 -19.97
CA LEU A 83 -13.55 -9.67 -20.84
C LEU A 83 -14.99 -9.26 -21.18
N HIS A 84 -15.89 -10.21 -21.42
CA HIS A 84 -17.30 -9.91 -21.75
C HIS A 84 -18.15 -9.51 -20.54
N HIS A 85 -17.85 -10.03 -19.34
CA HIS A 85 -18.55 -9.64 -18.10
C HIS A 85 -18.08 -8.31 -17.52
N ALA A 86 -16.97 -7.76 -18.03
CA ALA A 86 -16.48 -6.47 -17.58
C ALA A 86 -17.52 -5.38 -17.85
N PRO A 87 -17.89 -4.55 -16.86
CA PRO A 87 -18.93 -3.54 -17.03
C PRO A 87 -18.49 -2.35 -17.91
N GLY A 88 -19.46 -1.55 -18.33
CA GLY A 88 -19.29 -0.33 -19.11
C GLY A 88 -19.09 -0.56 -20.62
N ASP A 89 -19.17 0.53 -21.38
CA ASP A 89 -19.04 0.52 -22.84
C ASP A 89 -17.76 1.22 -23.33
N ASP A 90 -17.05 1.92 -22.45
CA ASP A 90 -15.76 2.58 -22.71
C ASP A 90 -14.59 1.58 -22.76
N TRP A 91 -13.36 2.09 -22.84
CA TRP A 91 -12.13 1.31 -22.82
C TRP A 91 -12.08 0.26 -21.71
N LEU A 92 -11.91 -0.99 -22.09
CA LEU A 92 -11.66 -2.09 -21.17
C LEU A 92 -10.15 -2.20 -20.92
N ARG A 93 -9.76 -2.10 -19.65
CA ARG A 93 -8.39 -2.38 -19.18
C ARG A 93 -8.33 -3.76 -18.51
N GLY A 94 -7.54 -4.65 -19.08
CA GLY A 94 -7.13 -5.92 -18.49
C GLY A 94 -5.70 -5.86 -17.94
N VAL A 95 -5.40 -6.67 -16.92
CA VAL A 95 -4.05 -6.76 -16.33
C VAL A 95 -3.69 -8.19 -15.95
N GLY A 96 -2.38 -8.45 -15.84
CA GLY A 96 -1.86 -9.71 -15.31
C GLY A 96 -1.93 -10.88 -16.28
N TYR A 97 -2.07 -10.63 -17.59
CA TYR A 97 -2.13 -11.71 -18.58
C TYR A 97 -0.84 -12.54 -18.57
N HIS A 98 -0.97 -13.86 -18.70
CA HIS A 98 0.14 -14.79 -18.83
C HIS A 98 -0.11 -15.76 -19.97
N VAL A 99 0.95 -16.12 -20.69
CA VAL A 99 0.90 -17.03 -21.86
C VAL A 99 0.25 -18.38 -21.56
N SER A 100 0.30 -18.87 -20.31
CA SER A 100 -0.35 -20.14 -19.93
C SER A 100 -1.87 -20.14 -20.07
N VAL A 101 -2.50 -18.97 -20.18
CA VAL A 101 -3.96 -18.83 -20.27
C VAL A 101 -4.47 -19.15 -21.67
N ALA A 102 -3.93 -18.46 -22.67
CA ALA A 102 -4.42 -18.54 -24.05
C ALA A 102 -3.30 -18.48 -25.11
N GLY A 103 -2.04 -18.70 -24.72
CA GLY A 103 -0.88 -18.60 -25.60
C GLY A 103 -0.43 -17.15 -25.84
N GLU A 104 0.27 -16.90 -26.94
CA GLU A 104 0.70 -15.55 -27.34
C GLU A 104 -0.45 -14.84 -28.05
N ILE A 105 -1.39 -14.26 -27.29
CA ILE A 105 -2.54 -13.54 -27.86
C ILE A 105 -2.10 -12.21 -28.50
N ASP A 106 -2.84 -11.81 -29.54
CA ASP A 106 -2.57 -10.61 -30.33
C ASP A 106 -3.88 -9.85 -30.63
N ARG A 107 -3.78 -8.82 -31.47
CA ARG A 107 -4.93 -8.06 -31.97
C ARG A 107 -6.04 -8.93 -32.53
N GLN A 108 -5.69 -9.92 -33.36
CA GLN A 108 -6.70 -10.73 -34.04
C GLN A 108 -7.41 -11.67 -33.06
N TRP A 109 -6.69 -12.18 -32.05
CA TRP A 109 -7.30 -12.96 -30.99
C TRP A 109 -8.32 -12.13 -30.22
N LEU A 110 -7.98 -10.90 -29.85
CA LEU A 110 -8.90 -10.00 -29.14
C LEU A 110 -10.08 -9.56 -30.01
N ASP A 111 -9.88 -9.35 -31.31
CA ASP A 111 -10.98 -9.03 -32.22
C ASP A 111 -11.99 -10.18 -32.37
N ARG A 112 -11.52 -11.44 -32.35
CA ARG A 112 -12.39 -12.62 -32.47
C ARG A 112 -13.12 -12.96 -31.19
N ASN A 113 -12.50 -12.71 -30.03
CA ASN A 113 -12.94 -13.28 -28.76
C ASN A 113 -13.36 -12.23 -27.72
N GLY A 114 -12.93 -10.98 -27.88
CA GLY A 114 -13.21 -9.88 -26.94
C GLY A 114 -14.54 -9.17 -27.21
N PRO A 115 -14.95 -8.26 -26.31
CA PRO A 115 -16.16 -7.45 -26.48
C PRO A 115 -16.02 -6.42 -27.61
N ALA A 116 -17.15 -5.91 -28.10
CA ALA A 116 -17.23 -4.92 -29.18
C ALA A 116 -16.92 -3.48 -28.69
N ARG A 117 -15.81 -3.30 -27.98
CA ARG A 117 -15.31 -2.01 -27.47
C ARG A 117 -13.77 -1.98 -27.47
N PRO A 118 -13.10 -0.82 -27.33
CA PRO A 118 -11.65 -0.75 -27.21
C PRO A 118 -11.13 -1.59 -26.03
N VAL A 119 -10.17 -2.49 -26.28
CA VAL A 119 -9.57 -3.35 -25.26
C VAL A 119 -8.06 -3.14 -25.24
N ARG A 120 -7.50 -3.02 -24.04
CA ARG A 120 -6.08 -3.18 -23.77
C ARG A 120 -5.84 -4.14 -22.63
N ILE A 121 -4.86 -5.05 -22.76
CA ILE A 121 -4.49 -5.99 -21.70
C ILE A 121 -2.99 -5.85 -21.41
N GLN A 122 -2.62 -5.63 -20.15
CA GLN A 122 -1.22 -5.65 -19.73
C GLN A 122 -0.78 -7.08 -19.46
N HIS A 123 0.32 -7.50 -20.07
CA HIS A 123 1.03 -8.71 -19.68
C HIS A 123 1.54 -8.59 -18.24
N ARG A 124 1.59 -9.70 -17.50
CA ARG A 124 2.01 -9.71 -16.08
C ARG A 124 3.44 -9.22 -15.84
N SER A 125 4.28 -9.19 -16.87
CA SER A 125 5.61 -8.57 -16.79
C SER A 125 5.57 -7.05 -16.69
N GLY A 126 4.41 -6.42 -16.93
CA GLY A 126 4.26 -4.97 -17.02
C GLY A 126 4.77 -4.35 -18.32
N ARG A 127 5.67 -5.05 -19.03
CA ARG A 127 6.43 -4.55 -20.20
C ARG A 127 5.68 -4.62 -21.53
N MET A 128 4.55 -5.31 -21.61
CA MET A 128 3.81 -5.47 -22.87
C MET A 128 2.33 -5.16 -22.68
N TRP A 129 1.79 -4.40 -23.63
CA TRP A 129 0.36 -4.15 -23.80
C TRP A 129 -0.15 -4.83 -25.07
N ILE A 130 -1.35 -5.40 -25.01
CA ILE A 130 -2.01 -6.10 -26.12
C ILE A 130 -3.34 -5.39 -26.39
N PHE A 131 -3.59 -5.01 -27.64
CA PHE A 131 -4.73 -4.18 -28.06
C PHE A 131 -5.56 -4.84 -29.15
N ASN A 132 -6.88 -4.63 -29.15
CA ASN A 132 -7.75 -4.99 -30.28
C ASN A 132 -7.78 -3.89 -31.35
N SER A 133 -8.40 -4.17 -32.50
CA SER A 133 -8.45 -3.22 -33.63
C SER A 133 -9.22 -1.94 -33.30
N LEU A 134 -10.20 -1.99 -32.39
CA LEU A 134 -10.93 -0.81 -31.91
C LEU A 134 -9.99 0.14 -31.16
N ALA A 135 -9.23 -0.38 -30.19
CA ALA A 135 -8.26 0.40 -29.43
C ALA A 135 -7.15 1.00 -30.31
N LEU A 136 -6.63 0.23 -31.27
CA LEU A 136 -5.58 0.72 -32.16
C LEU A 136 -6.05 1.88 -33.06
N ARG A 137 -7.31 1.87 -33.50
CA ARG A 137 -7.87 3.00 -34.27
C ARG A 137 -7.89 4.29 -33.46
N GLU A 138 -8.18 4.20 -32.17
CA GLU A 138 -8.21 5.35 -31.28
C GLU A 138 -6.81 5.84 -30.88
N LEU A 139 -5.83 4.93 -30.77
CA LEU A 139 -4.43 5.30 -30.52
C LEU A 139 -3.77 5.99 -31.72
N GLY A 140 -4.28 5.74 -32.93
CA GLY A 140 -3.84 6.40 -34.16
C GLY A 140 -2.41 6.05 -34.57
N ASP A 141 -1.72 7.03 -35.16
CA ASP A 141 -0.42 6.82 -35.78
C ASP A 141 0.66 6.34 -34.79
N GLY A 142 1.40 5.32 -35.24
CA GLY A 142 2.45 4.65 -34.48
C GLY A 142 1.98 3.45 -33.66
N ALA A 143 0.69 3.11 -33.69
CA ALA A 143 0.18 1.93 -33.02
C ALA A 143 0.68 0.62 -33.70
N PRO A 144 1.03 -0.42 -32.92
CA PRO A 144 1.59 -1.65 -33.47
C PRO A 144 0.57 -2.44 -34.30
N ALA A 145 0.96 -2.87 -35.50
CA ALA A 145 0.06 -3.53 -36.45
C ALA A 145 -0.50 -4.89 -35.95
N ASP A 146 0.29 -5.60 -35.14
CA ASP A 146 -0.12 -6.86 -34.49
C ASP A 146 -0.81 -6.63 -33.13
N GLY A 147 -0.92 -5.36 -32.70
CA GLY A 147 -1.52 -4.96 -31.44
C GLY A 147 -0.66 -5.20 -30.21
N ARG A 148 0.63 -5.53 -30.34
CA ARG A 148 1.53 -5.71 -29.19
C ARG A 148 2.52 -4.56 -29.08
N LEU A 149 2.45 -3.83 -27.98
CA LEU A 149 3.34 -2.73 -27.66
C LEU A 149 4.25 -3.13 -26.51
N ILE A 150 5.56 -3.21 -26.76
CA ILE A 150 6.58 -3.54 -25.76
C ILE A 150 7.29 -2.25 -25.32
N ASP A 151 7.46 -2.06 -24.01
CA ASP A 151 8.13 -0.92 -23.38
C ASP A 151 7.61 0.47 -23.83
N GLY A 152 6.33 0.53 -24.21
CA GLY A 152 5.70 1.71 -24.80
C GLY A 152 4.85 2.56 -23.84
N ASP A 153 5.00 2.42 -22.52
CA ASP A 153 4.14 3.11 -21.54
C ASP A 153 4.15 4.64 -21.69
N THR A 154 5.30 5.25 -22.01
CA THR A 154 5.41 6.69 -22.25
C THR A 154 4.63 7.10 -23.50
N TRP A 155 4.76 6.33 -24.59
CA TRP A 155 4.04 6.57 -25.84
C TRP A 155 2.52 6.42 -25.64
N LEU A 156 2.11 5.37 -24.92
CA LEU A 156 0.71 5.05 -24.65
C LEU A 156 0.06 6.13 -23.78
N ARG A 157 0.76 6.63 -22.75
CA ARG A 157 0.21 7.63 -21.84
C ARG A 157 -0.18 8.92 -22.53
N GLY A 158 0.59 9.36 -23.52
CA GLY A 158 0.30 10.58 -24.28
C GLY A 158 -0.95 10.48 -25.17
N ARG A 159 -1.54 9.29 -25.32
CA ARG A 159 -2.67 9.02 -26.23
C ARG A 159 -3.94 8.54 -25.54
N LEU A 160 -3.86 8.18 -24.26
CA LEU A 160 -5.02 7.74 -23.51
C LEU A 160 -5.69 8.92 -22.81
N PRO A 161 -7.03 8.89 -22.64
CA PRO A 161 -7.74 9.89 -21.87
C PRO A 161 -7.19 9.97 -20.44
N VAL A 162 -6.81 11.17 -20.01
CA VAL A 162 -6.41 11.43 -18.61
C VAL A 162 -7.67 11.76 -17.82
N ALA A 163 -8.42 10.73 -17.44
CA ALA A 163 -9.47 10.89 -16.44
C ALA A 163 -8.83 10.76 -15.04
N PRO A 164 -9.16 11.66 -14.08
CA PRO A 164 -8.81 11.44 -12.69
C PRO A 164 -9.40 10.10 -12.25
N LEU A 165 -8.57 9.20 -11.72
CA LEU A 165 -9.06 7.94 -11.15
C LEU A 165 -9.77 8.24 -9.84
N ASP A 166 -10.96 7.66 -9.67
CA ASP A 166 -11.64 7.70 -8.38
C ASP A 166 -10.84 6.84 -7.38
N LEU A 167 -10.29 7.49 -6.35
CA LEU A 167 -9.53 6.81 -5.30
C LEU A 167 -10.42 6.38 -4.14
N ARG A 168 -11.70 6.78 -4.11
CA ARG A 168 -12.60 6.45 -3.01
C ARG A 168 -12.75 4.93 -2.81
N PRO A 169 -12.90 4.09 -3.85
CA PRO A 169 -12.95 2.64 -3.68
C PRO A 169 -11.67 2.06 -3.06
N VAL A 170 -10.50 2.64 -3.35
CA VAL A 170 -9.23 2.24 -2.71
C VAL A 170 -9.27 2.58 -1.22
N GLY A 171 -9.67 3.82 -0.90
CA GLY A 171 -9.77 4.32 0.47
C GLY A 171 -10.78 3.52 1.32
N ASP A 172 -11.94 3.19 0.77
CA ASP A 172 -12.97 2.42 1.47
C ASP A 172 -12.49 0.97 1.76
N ARG A 173 -11.80 0.35 0.80
CA ARG A 173 -11.25 -1.01 0.96
C ARG A 173 -10.12 -1.04 1.99
N LEU A 174 -9.26 -0.03 2.03
CA LEU A 174 -8.22 0.13 3.04
C LEU A 174 -8.80 0.47 4.42
N ALA A 175 -9.85 1.29 4.49
CA ALA A 175 -10.57 1.55 5.73
C ALA A 175 -11.19 0.27 6.30
N ALA A 176 -11.74 -0.60 5.43
CA ALA A 176 -12.24 -1.93 5.82
C ALA A 176 -11.17 -2.89 6.35
N LEU A 177 -9.88 -2.57 6.12
CA LEU A 177 -8.73 -3.32 6.61
C LEU A 177 -8.07 -2.66 7.84
N GLY A 178 -8.66 -1.58 8.37
CA GLY A 178 -8.16 -0.89 9.56
C GLY A 178 -7.15 0.22 9.26
N VAL A 179 -6.93 0.55 7.98
CA VAL A 179 -5.94 1.53 7.55
C VAL A 179 -6.50 2.95 7.66
N THR A 180 -5.82 3.76 8.46
CA THR A 180 -6.13 5.16 8.77
C THR A 180 -5.17 6.16 8.13
N GLY A 181 -4.01 5.69 7.67
CA GLY A 181 -2.97 6.52 7.05
C GLY A 181 -2.29 5.83 5.88
N LEU A 182 -1.86 6.61 4.89
CA LEU A 182 -1.26 6.13 3.65
C LEU A 182 -0.02 6.96 3.32
N THR A 183 1.00 6.33 2.75
CA THR A 183 2.13 7.01 2.13
C THR A 183 2.17 6.68 0.64
N GLU A 184 1.82 7.65 -0.19
CA GLU A 184 1.93 7.54 -1.65
C GLU A 184 3.38 7.79 -2.06
N VAL A 185 3.98 6.82 -2.76
CA VAL A 185 5.43 6.75 -3.00
C VAL A 185 5.85 6.95 -4.45
N THR A 186 5.01 7.49 -5.33
CA THR A 186 5.33 7.62 -6.75
C THR A 186 6.44 8.68 -6.96
N PRO A 187 7.62 8.33 -7.53
CA PRO A 187 8.76 9.25 -7.63
C PRO A 187 8.48 10.55 -8.36
N ARG A 188 7.65 10.45 -9.41
CA ARG A 188 7.33 11.56 -10.31
C ARG A 188 6.17 12.43 -9.86
N ASN A 189 5.58 12.18 -8.69
CA ASN A 189 4.45 13.02 -8.25
C ASN A 189 4.89 14.48 -8.23
N ASP A 190 4.04 15.31 -8.80
CA ASP A 190 4.22 16.74 -8.81
C ASP A 190 3.20 17.47 -7.93
N ARG A 191 3.20 18.79 -8.02
CA ARG A 191 2.26 19.65 -7.29
C ARG A 191 0.79 19.41 -7.69
N ALA A 192 0.53 19.07 -8.95
CA ALA A 192 -0.81 18.79 -9.43
C ALA A 192 -1.30 17.42 -8.94
N ASP A 193 -0.43 16.41 -8.93
CA ASP A 193 -0.71 15.10 -8.31
C ASP A 193 -1.05 15.26 -6.83
N TYR A 194 -0.24 16.03 -6.09
CA TYR A 194 -0.48 16.32 -4.67
C TYR A 194 -1.88 16.88 -4.42
N LEU A 195 -2.29 17.90 -5.19
CA LEU A 195 -3.61 18.52 -5.05
C LEU A 195 -4.73 17.56 -5.44
N ARG A 196 -4.55 16.76 -6.50
CA ARG A 196 -5.51 15.71 -6.88
C ARG A 196 -5.72 14.71 -5.75
N TYR A 197 -4.64 14.21 -5.16
CA TYR A 197 -4.74 13.28 -4.04
C TYR A 197 -5.41 13.90 -2.81
N ALA A 198 -5.04 15.14 -2.47
CA ALA A 198 -5.63 15.86 -1.33
C ALA A 198 -7.15 16.09 -1.51
N GLN A 199 -7.62 16.17 -2.75
CA GLN A 199 -9.03 16.38 -3.11
C GLN A 199 -9.76 15.09 -3.48
N ALA A 200 -9.09 13.93 -3.45
CA ALA A 200 -9.66 12.66 -3.91
C ALA A 200 -10.71 12.04 -2.97
N GLY A 201 -11.03 12.70 -1.85
CA GLY A 201 -12.06 12.24 -0.91
C GLY A 201 -11.69 10.95 -0.16
N LEU A 202 -10.40 10.62 -0.08
CA LEU A 202 -9.88 9.52 0.73
C LEU A 202 -10.19 9.77 2.21
N PRO A 203 -10.68 8.75 2.96
CA PRO A 203 -10.92 8.90 4.37
C PRO A 203 -9.65 8.89 5.23
N GLN A 204 -8.50 8.47 4.68
CA GLN A 204 -7.22 8.35 5.39
C GLN A 204 -6.41 9.65 5.44
N HIS A 205 -5.50 9.75 6.42
CA HIS A 205 -4.38 10.70 6.36
C HIS A 205 -3.43 10.31 5.23
N LEU A 206 -2.93 11.29 4.51
CA LEU A 206 -2.07 11.04 3.35
C LEU A 206 -0.73 11.74 3.49
N LEU A 207 0.33 10.96 3.30
CA LEU A 207 1.67 11.46 3.08
C LEU A 207 2.03 11.25 1.61
N VAL A 208 2.36 12.30 0.87
CA VAL A 208 2.67 12.21 -0.57
C VAL A 208 4.15 12.48 -0.81
N MET A 209 4.87 11.46 -1.26
CA MET A 209 6.24 11.60 -1.74
C MET A 209 6.27 12.03 -3.19
N GLY A 210 7.42 12.48 -3.66
CA GLY A 210 7.61 12.84 -5.06
C GLY A 210 8.79 13.75 -5.27
N GLY A 211 8.84 14.38 -6.44
CA GLY A 211 9.97 15.19 -6.88
C GLY A 211 10.10 16.56 -6.21
N PRO A 212 11.06 17.38 -6.69
CA PRO A 212 11.36 18.72 -6.15
C PRO A 212 10.19 19.72 -6.19
N THR A 213 9.21 19.54 -7.09
CA THR A 213 8.05 20.45 -7.18
C THR A 213 7.16 20.43 -5.93
N LEU A 214 7.36 19.45 -5.04
CA LEU A 214 6.69 19.38 -3.74
C LEU A 214 7.44 20.14 -2.65
N ASP A 215 8.65 20.66 -2.88
CA ASP A 215 9.54 21.24 -1.85
C ASP A 215 8.90 22.36 -1.00
N ASP A 216 7.87 23.02 -1.51
CA ASP A 216 7.12 24.07 -0.80
C ASP A 216 5.61 23.75 -0.67
N ALA A 217 5.23 22.49 -0.85
CA ALA A 217 3.83 22.08 -0.76
C ALA A 217 3.32 22.15 0.70
N PRO A 218 2.37 23.04 1.05
CA PRO A 218 1.77 23.05 2.38
C PRO A 218 0.78 21.89 2.51
N PRO A 219 0.48 21.47 3.75
CA PRO A 219 -0.62 20.55 4.03
C PRO A 219 -1.94 21.04 3.44
N VAL A 220 -2.74 20.12 2.87
CA VAL A 220 -4.07 20.40 2.34
C VAL A 220 -5.03 19.35 2.91
N GLY A 221 -5.94 19.79 3.78
CA GLY A 221 -6.83 18.87 4.50
C GLY A 221 -6.02 17.84 5.30
N MET A 222 -6.18 16.57 4.95
CA MET A 222 -5.49 15.44 5.57
C MET A 222 -4.21 15.01 4.83
N ALA A 223 -3.89 15.67 3.71
CA ALA A 223 -2.68 15.42 2.95
C ALA A 223 -1.52 16.30 3.42
N SER A 224 -0.33 15.71 3.47
CA SER A 224 0.93 16.39 3.75
C SER A 224 2.04 15.87 2.85
N ARG A 225 3.08 16.67 2.64
CA ARG A 225 4.26 16.31 1.85
C ARG A 225 5.15 15.32 2.58
N GLY A 226 5.65 14.31 1.88
CA GLY A 226 6.66 13.36 2.36
C GLY A 226 8.06 13.57 1.78
N ALA A 227 8.89 12.54 1.92
CA ALA A 227 10.26 12.47 1.43
C ALA A 227 10.37 12.72 -0.08
N VAL A 228 11.56 13.08 -0.55
CA VAL A 228 11.94 12.99 -1.97
C VAL A 228 12.09 11.52 -2.31
N LYS A 229 11.29 11.01 -3.24
CA LYS A 229 11.34 9.60 -3.63
C LYS A 229 12.35 9.42 -4.77
N LEU A 230 13.34 8.59 -4.53
CA LEU A 230 14.38 8.21 -5.48
C LEU A 230 14.09 6.79 -6.02
N HIS A 231 14.24 6.61 -7.33
CA HIS A 231 14.01 5.33 -8.00
C HIS A 231 14.85 5.28 -9.27
N TYR A 232 15.90 4.45 -9.22
CA TYR A 232 16.77 4.13 -10.35
C TYR A 232 16.64 2.66 -10.66
N HIS A 233 17.12 2.26 -11.83
CA HIS A 233 17.18 0.86 -12.21
C HIS A 233 18.62 0.36 -12.03
N ASP A 234 18.78 -0.85 -11.51
CA ASP A 234 20.09 -1.50 -11.33
C ASP A 234 21.02 -1.44 -12.56
N HIS A 235 20.46 -1.55 -13.77
CA HIS A 235 21.24 -1.51 -15.02
C HIS A 235 21.59 -0.08 -15.50
N ASP A 236 21.08 0.95 -14.85
CA ASP A 236 21.23 2.37 -15.20
C ASP A 236 21.33 3.22 -13.91
N LEU A 237 22.22 2.81 -13.01
CA LEU A 237 22.49 3.55 -11.78
C LEU A 237 23.20 4.87 -12.09
N PRO A 238 22.82 5.98 -11.44
CA PRO A 238 23.48 7.25 -11.64
C PRO A 238 24.92 7.22 -11.09
N PRO A 239 25.83 8.07 -11.61
CA PRO A 239 27.10 8.32 -10.96
C PRO A 239 26.89 8.76 -9.49
N LEU A 240 27.77 8.32 -8.59
CA LEU A 240 27.64 8.60 -7.16
C LEU A 240 27.47 10.10 -6.87
N ASP A 241 28.30 10.96 -7.47
CA ASP A 241 28.24 12.42 -7.27
C ASP A 241 26.87 13.02 -7.63
N HIS A 242 26.18 12.45 -8.61
CA HIS A 242 24.83 12.88 -8.97
C HIS A 242 23.84 12.54 -7.86
N LEU A 243 23.90 11.31 -7.33
CA LEU A 243 23.03 10.88 -6.25
C LEU A 243 23.31 11.67 -4.96
N VAL A 244 24.58 11.93 -4.64
CA VAL A 244 24.99 12.80 -3.53
C VAL A 244 24.37 14.19 -3.66
N ALA A 245 24.43 14.79 -4.86
CA ALA A 245 23.85 16.10 -5.11
C ALA A 245 22.31 16.09 -4.96
N GLU A 246 21.63 15.03 -5.39
CA GLU A 246 20.18 14.90 -5.24
C GLU A 246 19.76 14.75 -3.76
N VAL A 247 20.50 13.97 -2.97
CA VAL A 247 20.29 13.83 -1.53
C VAL A 247 20.52 15.17 -0.82
N ALA A 248 21.67 15.81 -1.05
CA ALA A 248 22.00 17.11 -0.47
C ALA A 248 20.97 18.19 -0.81
N ARG A 249 20.44 18.20 -2.04
CA ARG A 249 19.38 19.12 -2.48
C ARG A 249 18.05 18.85 -1.76
N ALA A 250 17.68 17.58 -1.56
CA ALA A 250 16.49 17.22 -0.80
C ALA A 250 16.61 17.70 0.66
N HIS A 251 17.76 17.46 1.27
CA HIS A 251 18.06 17.88 2.64
C HIS A 251 18.07 19.40 2.79
N ALA A 252 18.62 20.15 1.82
CA ALA A 252 18.57 21.61 1.79
C ALA A 252 17.12 22.16 1.72
N ALA A 253 16.17 21.37 1.21
CA ALA A 253 14.74 21.69 1.20
C ALA A 253 13.99 21.17 2.46
N ASN A 254 14.71 20.74 3.51
CA ASN A 254 14.16 20.09 4.70
C ASN A 254 13.25 18.90 4.36
N ARG A 255 13.68 18.06 3.42
CA ARG A 255 13.00 16.82 3.06
C ARG A 255 13.99 15.66 3.14
N PRO A 256 13.67 14.59 3.89
CA PRO A 256 14.46 13.37 3.80
C PRO A 256 14.30 12.73 2.41
N VAL A 257 15.14 11.74 2.12
CA VAL A 257 15.03 10.90 0.93
C VAL A 257 14.40 9.53 1.25
N ALA A 258 13.68 8.99 0.28
CA ALA A 258 13.12 7.65 0.30
C ALA A 258 13.59 6.92 -0.97
N SER A 259 14.58 6.03 -0.84
CA SER A 259 15.21 5.39 -1.99
C SER A 259 14.69 3.97 -2.21
N HIS A 260 14.24 3.67 -3.42
CA HIS A 260 13.96 2.30 -3.85
C HIS A 260 15.26 1.50 -3.95
N CYS A 261 15.38 0.43 -3.15
CA CYS A 261 16.52 -0.48 -3.22
C CYS A 261 16.03 -1.94 -3.14
N VAL A 262 16.05 -2.63 -4.27
CA VAL A 262 15.75 -4.05 -4.39
C VAL A 262 16.99 -4.90 -4.66
N THR A 263 18.07 -4.32 -5.16
CA THR A 263 19.37 -4.99 -5.33
C THR A 263 20.39 -4.51 -4.29
N GLN A 264 21.46 -5.30 -4.11
CA GLN A 264 22.59 -4.88 -3.28
C GLN A 264 23.32 -3.66 -3.86
N ALA A 265 23.44 -3.55 -5.19
CA ALA A 265 24.14 -2.44 -5.83
C ALA A 265 23.37 -1.11 -5.64
N GLU A 266 22.05 -1.12 -5.85
CA GLU A 266 21.18 0.02 -5.54
C GLU A 266 21.32 0.49 -4.09
N LEU A 267 21.34 -0.47 -3.15
CA LEU A 267 21.52 -0.18 -1.73
C LEU A 267 22.89 0.45 -1.45
N VAL A 268 23.98 -0.19 -1.87
CA VAL A 268 25.35 0.29 -1.58
C VAL A 268 25.59 1.69 -2.13
N VAL A 269 25.18 1.95 -3.37
CA VAL A 269 25.32 3.29 -3.97
C VAL A 269 24.47 4.33 -3.23
N THR A 270 23.26 3.96 -2.81
CA THR A 270 22.39 4.84 -2.00
C THR A 270 23.01 5.14 -0.63
N LEU A 271 23.53 4.13 0.08
CA LEU A 271 24.14 4.32 1.39
C LEU A 271 25.37 5.21 1.32
N ALA A 272 26.22 5.01 0.30
CA ALA A 272 27.35 5.87 0.03
C ALA A 272 26.94 7.33 -0.22
N ALA A 273 25.86 7.53 -1.01
CA ALA A 273 25.38 8.88 -1.30
C ALA A 273 24.79 9.59 -0.07
N ILE A 274 24.03 8.87 0.75
CA ILE A 274 23.48 9.41 2.00
C ILE A 274 24.59 9.71 3.01
N GLU A 275 25.60 8.85 3.12
CA GLU A 275 26.73 9.07 4.01
C GLU A 275 27.54 10.32 3.60
N GLU A 276 27.85 10.46 2.30
CA GLU A 276 28.61 11.59 1.78
C GLU A 276 27.82 12.92 1.85
N ALA A 277 26.51 12.90 1.57
CA ALA A 277 25.66 14.09 1.72
C ALA A 277 25.40 14.47 3.19
N GLY A 278 25.57 13.52 4.11
CA GLY A 278 25.20 13.61 5.51
C GLY A 278 23.76 13.16 5.76
N ALA A 279 23.58 12.07 6.51
CA ALA A 279 22.26 11.52 6.78
C ALA A 279 21.33 12.50 7.52
N MET A 280 20.04 12.50 7.14
CA MET A 280 18.98 13.27 7.76
C MET A 280 17.97 12.36 8.47
N VAL A 281 17.45 12.82 9.62
CA VAL A 281 16.33 12.13 10.29
C VAL A 281 15.15 12.01 9.34
N GLY A 282 14.71 10.78 9.11
CA GLY A 282 13.62 10.46 8.19
C GLY A 282 14.10 9.88 6.85
N ASP A 283 15.41 9.90 6.56
CA ASP A 283 15.96 9.17 5.42
C ASP A 283 15.63 7.68 5.55
N ARG A 284 15.15 7.11 4.46
CA ARG A 284 14.62 5.74 4.46
C ARG A 284 14.94 4.96 3.20
N ILE A 285 15.10 3.66 3.37
CA ILE A 285 15.26 2.68 2.31
C ILE A 285 13.92 1.97 2.11
N GLU A 286 13.48 1.94 0.87
CA GLU A 286 12.23 1.34 0.44
C GLU A 286 12.52 -0.06 -0.10
N HIS A 287 11.65 -1.00 0.26
CA HIS A 287 11.83 -2.44 0.08
C HIS A 287 12.93 -3.02 0.95
N ALA A 288 14.16 -2.50 0.82
CA ALA A 288 15.35 -3.10 1.41
C ALA A 288 15.39 -4.60 1.10
N ALA A 289 15.24 -4.94 -0.19
CA ALA A 289 14.90 -6.31 -0.56
C ALA A 289 16.04 -7.29 -0.35
N ILE A 290 17.31 -6.92 -0.58
CA ILE A 290 18.47 -7.78 -0.28
C ILE A 290 19.44 -6.96 0.59
N VAL A 291 19.55 -7.33 1.87
CA VAL A 291 20.42 -6.61 2.83
C VAL A 291 21.33 -7.58 3.58
N THR A 292 22.62 -7.52 3.26
CA THR A 292 23.67 -8.24 3.99
C THR A 292 23.82 -7.70 5.43
N PRO A 293 24.40 -8.46 6.37
CA PRO A 293 24.69 -7.96 7.71
C PRO A 293 25.48 -6.64 7.72
N ASP A 294 26.52 -6.54 6.89
CA ASP A 294 27.37 -5.33 6.83
C ASP A 294 26.56 -4.09 6.36
N ASN A 295 25.67 -4.28 5.39
CA ASN A 295 24.79 -3.21 4.93
C ASN A 295 23.74 -2.85 5.98
N ALA A 296 23.26 -3.80 6.79
CA ALA A 296 22.36 -3.52 7.90
C ALA A 296 23.05 -2.67 8.99
N ASP A 297 24.30 -2.98 9.33
CA ASP A 297 25.11 -2.20 10.27
C ASP A 297 25.40 -0.79 9.73
N TRP A 298 25.62 -0.66 8.42
CA TRP A 298 25.77 0.65 7.77
C TRP A 298 24.48 1.47 7.82
N MET A 299 23.33 0.87 7.53
CA MET A 299 22.03 1.52 7.67
C MET A 299 21.77 1.99 9.11
N ALA A 300 22.10 1.17 10.10
CA ALA A 300 21.93 1.51 11.51
C ALA A 300 22.83 2.68 11.94
N ARG A 301 24.11 2.69 11.52
CA ARG A 301 25.03 3.81 11.74
C ARG A 301 24.50 5.14 11.19
N LEU A 302 23.84 5.10 10.04
CA LEU A 302 23.24 6.27 9.40
C LEU A 302 21.87 6.65 9.99
N GLY A 303 21.32 5.86 10.92
CA GLY A 303 20.02 6.13 11.54
C GLY A 303 18.83 5.95 10.59
N LEU A 304 18.96 5.08 9.58
CA LEU A 304 17.95 4.90 8.53
C LEU A 304 16.78 4.03 9.00
N VAL A 305 15.64 4.21 8.34
CA VAL A 305 14.46 3.34 8.44
C VAL A 305 14.35 2.49 7.19
N ALA A 306 14.03 1.21 7.33
CA ALA A 306 13.62 0.35 6.23
C ALA A 306 12.09 0.21 6.20
N VAL A 307 11.48 0.50 5.05
CA VAL A 307 10.06 0.24 4.77
C VAL A 307 9.96 -0.96 3.84
N SER A 308 9.67 -2.14 4.39
CA SER A 308 9.69 -3.42 3.64
C SER A 308 8.29 -3.95 3.30
N GLN A 309 8.22 -5.04 2.53
CA GLN A 309 6.98 -5.70 2.11
C GLN A 309 7.02 -7.19 2.47
N PRO A 310 6.74 -7.57 3.74
CA PRO A 310 6.87 -8.95 4.18
C PRO A 310 6.10 -9.98 3.33
N HIS A 311 4.90 -9.63 2.87
CA HIS A 311 4.08 -10.49 2.01
C HIS A 311 4.73 -10.87 0.67
N PHE A 312 5.72 -10.13 0.18
CA PHE A 312 6.41 -10.50 -1.07
C PHE A 312 7.09 -11.87 -0.98
N ILE A 313 7.58 -12.26 0.20
CA ILE A 313 8.16 -13.60 0.40
C ILE A 313 7.10 -14.70 0.19
N ALA A 314 5.89 -14.48 0.70
CA ALA A 314 4.78 -15.42 0.55
C ALA A 314 4.23 -15.43 -0.88
N GLU A 315 4.07 -14.26 -1.51
CA GLU A 315 3.46 -14.13 -2.84
C GLU A 315 4.41 -14.50 -3.99
N ARG A 316 5.72 -14.29 -3.81
CA ARG A 316 6.72 -14.38 -4.89
C ARG A 316 7.81 -15.42 -4.63
N GLY A 317 7.66 -16.26 -3.61
CA GLY A 317 8.68 -17.24 -3.20
C GLY A 317 9.20 -18.12 -4.35
N ASP A 318 8.32 -18.59 -5.24
CA ASP A 318 8.75 -19.39 -6.40
C ASP A 318 9.54 -18.61 -7.43
N ALA A 319 9.25 -17.30 -7.62
CA ALA A 319 10.06 -16.45 -8.46
C ALA A 319 11.44 -16.25 -7.85
N TYR A 320 11.52 -15.97 -6.54
CA TYR A 320 12.81 -15.81 -5.87
C TYR A 320 13.67 -17.09 -5.91
N ARG A 321 13.07 -18.27 -5.79
CA ARG A 321 13.81 -19.54 -5.94
C ARG A 321 14.41 -19.75 -7.33
N ARG A 322 13.77 -19.23 -8.38
CA ARG A 322 14.27 -19.33 -9.75
C ARG A 322 15.28 -18.25 -10.08
N ASP A 323 14.98 -17.02 -9.67
CA ASP A 323 15.56 -15.82 -10.27
C ASP A 323 16.62 -15.16 -9.35
N VAL A 324 16.61 -15.46 -8.03
CA VAL A 324 17.58 -14.92 -7.06
C VAL A 324 18.66 -15.95 -6.74
N ALA A 325 19.92 -15.52 -6.70
CA ALA A 325 21.07 -16.36 -6.37
C ALA A 325 20.93 -16.99 -4.97
N ALA A 326 21.38 -18.23 -4.81
CA ALA A 326 21.16 -18.99 -3.57
C ALA A 326 21.74 -18.30 -2.32
N GLU A 327 22.88 -17.63 -2.46
CA GLU A 327 23.55 -16.86 -1.41
C GLU A 327 22.78 -15.61 -0.96
N ASP A 328 21.95 -15.04 -1.84
CA ASP A 328 21.14 -13.84 -1.55
C ASP A 328 19.78 -14.16 -0.92
N ARG A 329 19.29 -15.39 -1.07
CA ARG A 329 17.93 -15.77 -0.64
C ARG A 329 17.69 -15.61 0.86
N GLY A 330 18.74 -15.80 1.67
CA GLY A 330 18.67 -15.59 3.12
C GLY A 330 18.48 -14.13 3.52
N TRP A 331 18.85 -13.19 2.64
CA TRP A 331 18.78 -11.75 2.88
C TRP A 331 17.51 -11.09 2.33
N LEU A 332 16.66 -11.87 1.64
CA LEU A 332 15.45 -11.36 1.01
C LEU A 332 14.46 -10.81 2.05
N TYR A 333 14.10 -9.53 1.94
CA TYR A 333 13.10 -8.85 2.79
C TYR A 333 13.28 -9.19 4.27
N ARG A 334 14.54 -9.14 4.74
CA ARG A 334 14.91 -9.57 6.08
C ARG A 334 14.36 -8.58 7.11
N LEU A 335 13.83 -9.05 8.24
CA LEU A 335 13.18 -8.19 9.24
C LEU A 335 13.92 -8.25 10.56
N ARG A 336 13.99 -9.45 11.18
CA ARG A 336 14.65 -9.63 12.48
C ARG A 336 16.09 -9.13 12.47
N GLY A 337 16.83 -9.40 11.40
CA GLY A 337 18.22 -8.98 11.24
C GLY A 337 18.40 -7.47 11.19
N LEU A 338 17.57 -6.76 10.42
CA LEU A 338 17.59 -5.30 10.37
C LEU A 338 17.28 -4.70 11.74
N ARG A 339 16.25 -5.23 12.43
CA ARG A 339 15.89 -4.77 13.77
C ARG A 339 17.00 -5.05 14.79
N ALA A 340 17.65 -6.20 14.71
CA ALA A 340 18.76 -6.56 15.59
C ALA A 340 19.98 -5.65 15.39
N ALA A 341 20.23 -5.18 14.16
CA ALA A 341 21.26 -4.19 13.86
C ALA A 341 20.90 -2.78 14.36
N GLY A 342 19.65 -2.52 14.75
CA GLY A 342 19.18 -1.21 15.19
C GLY A 342 18.55 -0.34 14.10
N VAL A 343 18.26 -0.92 12.93
CA VAL A 343 17.54 -0.23 11.85
C VAL A 343 16.06 -0.11 12.22
N GLY A 344 15.49 1.09 12.09
CA GLY A 344 14.05 1.29 12.28
C GLY A 344 13.25 0.56 11.20
N LEU A 345 12.12 -0.06 11.56
CA LEU A 345 11.31 -0.85 10.63
C LEU A 345 9.88 -0.34 10.51
N ALA A 346 9.38 -0.37 9.29
CA ALA A 346 7.96 -0.24 8.96
C ALA A 346 7.63 -1.10 7.73
N ALA A 347 6.34 -1.21 7.40
CA ALA A 347 5.91 -1.94 6.21
C ALA A 347 4.87 -1.18 5.39
N GLY A 348 4.79 -1.55 4.11
CA GLY A 348 3.73 -1.12 3.22
C GLY A 348 3.25 -2.25 2.32
N SER A 349 2.18 -2.02 1.57
CA SER A 349 1.64 -3.01 0.63
C SER A 349 2.39 -3.03 -0.69
N ASP A 350 3.00 -1.92 -1.08
CA ASP A 350 3.43 -1.66 -2.47
C ASP A 350 2.32 -1.99 -3.48
N ALA A 351 1.05 -1.80 -3.09
CA ALA A 351 -0.06 -2.08 -3.97
C ALA A 351 0.00 -1.16 -5.20
N PRO A 352 -0.34 -1.68 -6.40
CA PRO A 352 -0.92 -3.01 -6.65
C PRO A 352 0.11 -4.11 -6.94
N PHE A 353 1.40 -3.87 -6.75
CA PHE A 353 2.44 -4.87 -6.96
C PHE A 353 2.44 -5.93 -5.86
N GLY A 354 1.97 -5.58 -4.66
CA GLY A 354 1.61 -6.50 -3.57
C GLY A 354 0.13 -6.50 -3.23
N GLY A 355 -0.26 -7.44 -2.36
CA GLY A 355 -1.59 -7.50 -1.76
C GLY A 355 -1.89 -6.31 -0.83
N LEU A 356 -3.12 -5.78 -0.90
CA LEU A 356 -3.56 -4.64 -0.10
C LEU A 356 -3.74 -4.94 1.40
N ASN A 357 -3.80 -6.21 1.81
CA ASN A 357 -4.20 -6.58 3.17
C ASN A 357 -3.01 -6.56 4.15
N PRO A 358 -2.91 -5.58 5.07
CA PRO A 358 -1.82 -5.51 6.02
C PRO A 358 -1.80 -6.72 6.98
N TRP A 359 -2.95 -7.32 7.29
CA TRP A 359 -3.03 -8.51 8.17
C TRP A 359 -2.36 -9.74 7.56
N VAL A 360 -2.48 -9.92 6.24
CA VAL A 360 -1.77 -10.97 5.49
C VAL A 360 -0.27 -10.67 5.45
N SER A 361 0.10 -9.40 5.26
CA SER A 361 1.51 -8.98 5.32
C SER A 361 2.13 -9.20 6.70
N MET A 362 1.42 -8.88 7.78
CA MET A 362 1.87 -9.16 9.13
C MET A 362 1.97 -10.67 9.41
N ALA A 363 1.07 -11.49 8.86
CA ALA A 363 1.19 -12.95 8.93
C ALA A 363 2.47 -13.46 8.23
N ALA A 364 2.81 -12.91 7.07
CA ALA A 364 4.06 -13.23 6.38
C ALA A 364 5.32 -12.72 7.11
N ALA A 365 5.20 -11.70 7.95
CA ALA A 365 6.29 -11.23 8.80
C ALA A 365 6.59 -12.17 9.99
N VAL A 366 5.60 -12.92 10.46
CA VAL A 366 5.75 -13.89 11.57
C VAL A 366 6.01 -15.32 11.10
N GLN A 367 5.75 -15.62 9.82
CA GLN A 367 5.94 -16.94 9.23
C GLN A 367 6.62 -16.84 7.87
N ARG A 368 7.78 -17.51 7.74
CA ARG A 368 8.56 -17.54 6.50
C ARG A 368 8.80 -18.97 6.00
N PRO A 369 8.98 -19.17 4.68
CA PRO A 369 9.43 -20.45 4.14
C PRO A 369 10.82 -20.84 4.65
N ASN A 370 11.05 -22.14 4.86
CA ASN A 370 12.29 -22.68 5.40
C ASN A 370 13.54 -22.34 4.57
N ASP A 371 13.38 -22.08 3.28
CA ASP A 371 14.46 -21.81 2.34
C ASP A 371 14.63 -20.33 1.97
N LEU A 372 13.79 -19.45 2.54
CA LEU A 372 13.81 -18.00 2.29
C LEU A 372 13.93 -17.23 3.61
N GLY A 373 15.04 -17.46 4.32
CA GLY A 373 15.36 -16.77 5.58
C GLY A 373 14.38 -17.10 6.72
N PRO A 374 14.28 -18.36 7.19
CA PRO A 374 13.36 -18.74 8.26
C PRO A 374 13.62 -18.02 9.59
N ASP A 375 14.85 -17.60 9.84
CA ASP A 375 15.24 -16.89 11.08
C ASP A 375 14.89 -15.40 11.06
N GLU A 376 14.40 -14.87 9.93
CA GLU A 376 14.09 -13.45 9.74
C GLU A 376 12.65 -13.07 10.16
N VAL A 377 11.99 -13.94 10.93
CA VAL A 377 10.64 -13.73 11.46
C VAL A 377 10.60 -12.76 12.65
N LEU A 378 9.49 -12.04 12.78
CA LEU A 378 9.17 -11.17 13.91
C LEU A 378 8.18 -11.84 14.87
N THR A 379 8.02 -11.28 16.07
CA THR A 379 6.86 -11.59 16.92
C THR A 379 5.58 -10.93 16.36
N PRO A 380 4.37 -11.40 16.73
CA PRO A 380 3.12 -10.75 16.33
C PRO A 380 3.03 -9.27 16.73
N GLU A 381 3.53 -8.92 17.91
CA GLU A 381 3.58 -7.53 18.39
C GLU A 381 4.49 -6.66 17.53
N GLU A 382 5.63 -7.20 17.11
CA GLU A 382 6.58 -6.52 16.23
C GLU A 382 6.04 -6.39 14.82
N ALA A 383 5.33 -7.41 14.32
CA ALA A 383 4.65 -7.35 13.03
C ALA A 383 3.54 -6.28 13.03
N LEU A 384 2.77 -6.16 14.12
CA LEU A 384 1.81 -5.07 14.29
C LEU A 384 2.48 -3.70 14.31
N ALA A 385 3.63 -3.58 14.98
CA ALA A 385 4.38 -2.34 15.06
C ALA A 385 4.82 -1.80 13.69
N LEU A 386 5.02 -2.67 12.69
CA LEU A 386 5.36 -2.26 11.32
C LEU A 386 4.30 -1.35 10.67
N TYR A 387 3.05 -1.43 11.12
CA TYR A 387 1.91 -0.70 10.56
C TYR A 387 1.31 0.33 11.54
N THR A 388 1.81 0.45 12.77
CA THR A 388 1.29 1.43 13.75
C THR A 388 2.20 2.64 13.93
N GLY A 389 3.21 2.76 13.08
CA GLY A 389 4.12 3.91 12.96
C GLY A 389 3.44 5.25 12.71
N GLN A 390 4.15 6.33 13.01
CA GLN A 390 3.77 7.69 12.62
C GLN A 390 4.05 7.92 11.12
N PRO A 391 3.24 8.74 10.41
CA PRO A 391 3.44 8.97 8.97
C PRO A 391 4.86 9.44 8.60
N HIS A 392 5.40 10.42 9.32
CA HIS A 392 6.73 11.01 9.10
C HIS A 392 7.86 10.31 9.85
N ALA A 393 7.54 9.39 10.76
CA ALA A 393 8.50 8.61 11.53
C ALA A 393 8.00 7.17 11.64
N PRO A 394 8.12 6.37 10.56
CA PRO A 394 7.46 5.07 10.44
C PRO A 394 7.83 4.06 11.55
N ALA A 395 9.05 4.14 12.09
CA ALA A 395 9.49 3.26 13.18
C ALA A 395 9.04 3.72 14.58
N VAL A 396 8.40 4.89 14.70
CA VAL A 396 7.92 5.43 15.98
C VAL A 396 6.44 5.09 16.15
N PRO A 397 6.06 4.23 17.10
CA PRO A 397 4.68 3.77 17.24
C PRO A 397 3.75 4.88 17.74
N ARG A 398 2.52 4.90 17.21
CA ARG A 398 1.40 5.66 17.76
C ARG A 398 0.86 4.99 19.02
N LYS A 399 0.23 5.79 19.88
CA LYS A 399 -0.33 5.34 21.16
C LYS A 399 -1.84 5.56 21.18
N ILE A 400 -2.53 4.73 21.94
CA ILE A 400 -3.91 4.98 22.35
C ILE A 400 -3.86 5.57 23.76
N ALA A 401 -3.94 6.88 23.86
CA ALA A 401 -3.92 7.59 25.13
C ALA A 401 -4.76 8.85 25.06
N VAL A 402 -5.22 9.36 26.20
CA VAL A 402 -5.94 10.64 26.28
C VAL A 402 -5.06 11.75 25.70
N GLY A 403 -5.63 12.53 24.79
CA GLY A 403 -4.96 13.59 24.04
C GLY A 403 -4.38 13.15 22.70
N GLU A 404 -4.23 11.84 22.44
CA GLU A 404 -3.79 11.33 21.14
C GLU A 404 -4.91 11.43 20.10
N ARG A 405 -4.50 11.50 18.83
CA ARG A 405 -5.45 11.52 17.70
C ARG A 405 -6.24 10.21 17.66
N ALA A 406 -7.54 10.31 17.45
CA ALA A 406 -8.44 9.16 17.37
C ALA A 406 -8.40 8.47 15.99
N ASP A 407 -7.21 8.02 15.60
CA ASP A 407 -7.01 7.09 14.48
C ASP A 407 -6.96 5.68 15.04
N LEU A 408 -8.04 4.90 14.88
CA LEU A 408 -8.25 3.66 15.61
C LEU A 408 -8.71 2.54 14.68
N CYS A 409 -8.30 1.32 15.00
CA CYS A 409 -8.75 0.09 14.36
C CYS A 409 -9.30 -0.86 15.43
N LEU A 410 -10.57 -1.24 15.31
CA LEU A 410 -11.19 -2.25 16.16
C LEU A 410 -11.29 -3.56 15.38
N ILE A 411 -10.72 -4.62 15.94
CA ILE A 411 -10.77 -5.97 15.36
C ILE A 411 -11.86 -6.85 16.01
N ASP A 412 -12.10 -8.01 15.42
CA ASP A 412 -13.19 -8.93 15.79
C ASP A 412 -12.96 -9.78 17.03
N ARG A 413 -11.74 -9.77 17.55
CA ARG A 413 -11.29 -10.60 18.67
C ARG A 413 -10.31 -9.82 19.55
N ASN A 414 -10.03 -10.31 20.75
CA ASN A 414 -8.97 -9.73 21.59
C ASN A 414 -7.57 -10.03 21.01
N TRP A 415 -6.56 -9.30 21.47
CA TRP A 415 -5.20 -9.43 20.95
C TRP A 415 -4.61 -10.82 21.20
N ALA A 416 -4.91 -11.44 22.34
CA ALA A 416 -4.46 -12.79 22.68
C ALA A 416 -4.89 -13.85 21.64
N ALA A 417 -6.09 -13.71 21.07
CA ALA A 417 -6.55 -14.56 19.97
C ALA A 417 -6.00 -14.11 18.61
N ALA A 418 -5.93 -12.81 18.35
CA ALA A 418 -5.43 -12.27 17.08
C ALA A 418 -3.98 -12.65 16.80
N ARG A 419 -3.11 -12.60 17.82
CA ARG A 419 -1.67 -12.86 17.69
C ARG A 419 -1.32 -14.30 17.31
N VAL A 420 -2.27 -15.23 17.42
CA VAL A 420 -2.07 -16.65 17.04
C VAL A 420 -2.21 -16.84 15.53
N ASP A 421 -3.11 -16.09 14.90
CA ASP A 421 -3.35 -16.10 13.45
C ASP A 421 -3.78 -14.71 12.99
N LEU A 422 -2.78 -13.93 12.55
CA LEU A 422 -2.97 -12.56 12.08
C LEU A 422 -3.76 -12.52 10.77
N ALA A 423 -3.61 -13.52 9.89
CA ALA A 423 -4.29 -13.54 8.60
C ALA A 423 -5.80 -13.72 8.72
N ALA A 424 -6.26 -14.36 9.80
CA ALA A 424 -7.69 -14.55 10.09
C ALA A 424 -8.36 -13.32 10.72
N VAL A 425 -7.63 -12.26 11.07
CA VAL A 425 -8.19 -11.06 11.69
C VAL A 425 -9.16 -10.35 10.75
N THR A 426 -10.32 -9.97 11.29
CA THR A 426 -11.29 -9.13 10.57
C THR A 426 -11.47 -7.81 11.32
N VAL A 427 -11.44 -6.69 10.58
CA VAL A 427 -11.70 -5.37 11.15
C VAL A 427 -13.20 -5.14 11.24
N ARG A 428 -13.65 -4.65 12.40
CA ARG A 428 -15.06 -4.34 12.67
C ARG A 428 -15.36 -2.85 12.59
N ALA A 429 -14.39 -1.99 12.86
CA ALA A 429 -14.55 -0.55 12.73
C ALA A 429 -13.20 0.17 12.60
N THR A 430 -13.20 1.27 11.85
CA THR A 430 -12.04 2.11 11.63
C THR A 430 -12.44 3.57 11.82
N TRP A 431 -11.65 4.29 12.60
CA TRP A 431 -11.82 5.72 12.82
C TRP A 431 -10.62 6.48 12.31
N VAL A 432 -10.87 7.61 11.66
CA VAL A 432 -9.82 8.55 11.26
C VAL A 432 -10.19 9.92 11.80
N ALA A 433 -9.30 10.49 12.61
CA ALA A 433 -9.56 11.71 13.37
C ALA A 433 -10.95 11.66 14.06
N GLY A 434 -11.24 10.56 14.75
CA GLY A 434 -12.47 10.35 15.53
C GLY A 434 -13.73 10.09 14.72
N ARG A 435 -13.69 10.23 13.38
CA ARG A 435 -14.82 9.92 12.50
C ARG A 435 -14.80 8.45 12.13
N LEU A 436 -15.93 7.76 12.31
CA LEU A 436 -16.11 6.38 11.84
C LEU A 436 -16.11 6.38 10.30
N VAL A 437 -15.10 5.76 9.69
CA VAL A 437 -14.94 5.68 8.22
C VAL A 437 -15.29 4.31 7.67
N TYR A 438 -15.34 3.30 8.54
CA TYR A 438 -15.80 1.95 8.24
C TYR A 438 -16.38 1.33 9.52
N GLY A 439 -17.45 0.54 9.41
CA GLY A 439 -18.05 -0.15 10.55
C GLY A 439 -19.03 -1.24 10.14
N THR A 440 -18.89 -2.45 10.69
CA THR A 440 -19.83 -3.58 10.52
C THR A 440 -20.73 -3.79 11.74
N ILE A 441 -20.52 -2.99 12.79
CA ILE A 441 -21.28 -3.03 14.04
C ILE A 441 -22.25 -1.85 14.06
N ALA A 442 -23.51 -2.09 14.44
CA ALA A 442 -24.46 -1.02 14.64
C ALA A 442 -24.04 -0.10 15.80
N SER A 443 -23.93 1.20 15.52
CA SER A 443 -23.91 2.26 16.53
C SER A 443 -25.36 2.59 16.92
N THR A 444 -25.65 2.77 18.20
CA THR A 444 -26.95 3.31 18.61
C THR A 444 -26.91 4.82 18.41
N ASN A 445 -27.22 5.28 17.20
CA ASN A 445 -27.42 6.70 16.91
C ASN A 445 -28.84 7.10 17.32
N PRO A 446 -29.05 8.17 18.10
CA PRO A 446 -30.39 8.72 18.34
C PRO A 446 -30.99 9.38 17.09
N HIS A 447 -30.23 9.56 16.00
CA HIS A 447 -30.64 10.27 14.77
C HIS A 447 -30.36 9.55 13.44
N SER A 448 -30.24 8.21 13.39
CA SER A 448 -30.13 7.55 12.06
C SER A 448 -31.48 7.60 11.33
N SER A 449 -31.64 8.54 10.40
CA SER A 449 -32.64 8.44 9.35
C SER A 449 -32.20 7.37 8.32
N ALA A 450 -33.16 6.90 7.52
CA ALA A 450 -33.14 5.64 6.76
C ALA A 450 -32.05 5.44 5.69
N SER A 451 -31.03 6.31 5.57
CA SER A 451 -29.96 6.19 4.56
C SER A 451 -28.91 5.12 4.88
N ASP A 452 -28.73 4.72 6.14
CA ASP A 452 -27.75 3.70 6.54
C ASP A 452 -28.17 2.25 6.19
N ALA A 453 -29.41 2.06 5.71
CA ALA A 453 -29.92 0.76 5.29
C ALA A 453 -29.53 0.42 3.83
N GLU A 454 -29.20 1.41 3.00
CA GLU A 454 -28.93 1.20 1.57
C GLU A 454 -27.51 0.67 1.32
N MET A 455 -26.57 0.96 2.22
CA MET A 455 -25.20 0.41 2.19
C MET A 455 -25.13 -1.08 2.58
N ARG A 456 -26.23 -1.67 3.07
CA ARG A 456 -26.29 -3.08 3.55
C ARG A 456 -26.70 -4.10 2.49
N ARG A 457 -26.99 -3.70 1.24
CA ARG A 457 -27.51 -4.62 0.21
C ARG A 457 -26.48 -5.12 -0.81
N ILE A 458 -25.25 -4.61 -0.82
CA ILE A 458 -24.28 -4.98 -1.86
C ILE A 458 -23.53 -6.29 -1.52
N ASP A 459 -23.48 -6.71 -0.26
CA ASP A 459 -22.73 -7.91 0.17
C ASP A 459 -23.49 -9.25 0.03
N SER A 460 -24.53 -9.33 -0.81
CA SER A 460 -25.27 -10.59 -1.03
C SER A 460 -25.44 -11.00 -2.50
N ALA A 461 -24.69 -10.38 -3.41
CA ALA A 461 -24.62 -10.83 -4.80
C ALA A 461 -23.25 -10.54 -5.42
N ILE A 462 -22.22 -11.29 -5.00
CA ILE A 462 -21.06 -11.65 -5.83
C ILE A 462 -20.78 -13.13 -5.61
#